data_AF-A0A6A5TIM9-F1
#
_entry.id   AF-A0A6A5TIM9-F1
#
_cell.length_a   1.000
_cell.length_b   1.000
_cell.length_c   1.000
_cell.angle_alpha   90.00
_cell.angle_beta   90.00
_cell.angle_gamma   90.00
#
_symmetry.space_group_name_H-M   'P 1'
#
loop_
_entity.id
_entity.type
_entity.pdbx_description
1 polymer ?
#
loop_
_entity_poly.entity_id
_entity_poly.type
_entity_poly.pdbx_seq_one_letter_code
_entity_poly.pdbx_strand_id
1 'polypeptide(L)'
;MFHRPEEFSPERWLREDPVFAHDQHNAAQPFLIGPRSCIGRPLALAELRLILARLVWKFDLQQADTQPGGLDWNSQRTFSVVERRPFDVRLQVRKDAREGS
;
A
#
# COMPACT_ATOMS: atom_id res chain seq x y z
N MET A 1 11.98 8.50 14.37
CA MET A 1 10.77 7.70 14.63
C MET A 1 9.60 8.29 13.84
N PHE A 2 8.49 7.58 13.70
CA PHE A 2 7.27 8.06 13.03
C PHE A 2 6.22 8.51 14.05
N HIS A 3 5.52 9.62 13.79
CA HIS A 3 4.37 10.10 14.57
C HIS A 3 3.13 9.26 14.29
N ARG A 4 2.38 8.73 15.27
CA ARG A 4 1.24 7.81 15.02
C ARG A 4 1.61 6.63 14.09
N PRO A 5 2.58 5.79 14.48
CA PRO A 5 3.12 4.74 13.61
C PRO A 5 2.13 3.62 13.27
N GLU A 6 1.08 3.46 14.08
CA GLU A 6 0.04 2.44 13.90
C GLU A 6 -1.10 2.90 12.96
N GLU A 7 -1.10 4.17 12.54
CA GLU A 7 -2.12 4.74 11.66
C GLU A 7 -1.67 4.73 10.18
N PHE A 8 -2.58 4.31 9.30
CA PHE A 8 -2.36 4.39 7.86
C PHE A 8 -2.60 5.83 7.36
N SER A 9 -1.52 6.60 7.26
CA SER A 9 -1.51 8.01 6.82
C SER A 9 -0.63 8.20 5.57
N PRO A 10 -1.19 8.10 4.34
CA PRO A 10 -0.45 8.35 3.10
C PRO A 10 0.17 9.75 3.01
N GLU A 11 -0.52 10.77 3.51
CA GLU A 11 -0.15 12.19 3.52
C GLU A 11 1.18 12.47 4.21
N ARG A 12 1.60 11.59 5.12
CA ARG A 12 2.91 11.58 5.77
C ARG A 12 4.07 11.71 4.78
N TRP A 13 3.93 11.11 3.61
CA TRP A 13 4.98 11.09 2.59
C TRP A 13 5.01 12.35 1.73
N LEU A 14 3.98 13.22 1.82
CA LEU A 14 3.84 14.43 1.01
C LEU A 14 4.57 15.65 1.60
N ARG A 15 5.02 15.59 2.87
CA ARG A 15 5.76 16.66 3.58
C ARG A 15 5.03 18.02 3.69
N GLU A 16 3.75 18.05 3.39
CA GLU A 16 2.91 19.25 3.45
C GLU A 16 2.23 19.42 4.81
N ASP A 17 1.96 18.31 5.51
CA ASP A 17 1.28 18.32 6.80
C ASP A 17 2.29 18.53 7.96
N PRO A 18 2.15 19.60 8.75
CA PRO A 18 3.00 19.85 9.91
C PRO A 18 2.98 18.73 10.94
N VAL A 19 1.91 17.93 11.03
CA VAL A 19 1.77 16.80 11.96
C VAL A 19 2.86 15.74 11.73
N PHE A 20 3.32 15.59 10.49
CA PHE A 20 4.32 14.59 10.10
C PHE A 20 5.71 15.18 9.81
N ALA A 21 5.90 16.49 10.05
CA ALA A 21 7.13 17.21 9.69
C ALA A 21 8.42 16.65 10.30
N HIS A 22 8.31 15.96 11.44
CA HIS A 22 9.44 15.39 12.17
C HIS A 22 9.65 13.88 11.92
N ASP A 23 8.94 13.30 10.96
CA ASP A 23 9.08 11.88 10.65
C ASP A 23 10.42 11.55 9.99
N GLN A 24 11.01 10.47 10.50
CA GLN A 24 12.27 9.96 9.94
C GLN A 24 11.98 8.96 8.82
N HIS A 25 11.78 9.47 7.61
CA HIS A 25 11.47 8.64 6.44
C HIS A 25 12.57 7.62 6.11
N ASN A 26 13.82 7.89 6.50
CA ASN A 26 14.94 6.96 6.37
C ASN A 26 14.85 5.74 7.33
N ALA A 27 13.93 5.74 8.30
CA ALA A 27 13.67 4.57 9.13
C ALA A 27 12.87 3.48 8.37
N ALA A 28 12.15 3.84 7.31
CA ALA A 28 11.43 2.87 6.47
C ALA A 28 12.39 2.22 5.46
N GLN A 29 12.75 0.96 5.70
CA GLN A 29 13.72 0.20 4.89
C GLN A 29 13.17 -1.14 4.37
N PRO A 30 12.08 -1.16 3.61
CA PRO A 30 11.43 -2.39 3.14
C PRO A 30 12.28 -3.21 2.16
N PHE A 31 13.32 -2.61 1.57
CA PHE A 31 14.24 -3.25 0.63
C PHE A 31 15.64 -3.44 1.21
N LEU A 32 15.81 -3.27 2.53
CA LEU A 32 17.10 -3.22 3.23
C LEU A 32 18.06 -2.14 2.68
N ILE A 33 19.17 -1.92 3.38
CA ILE A 33 20.28 -1.03 2.96
C ILE A 33 21.59 -1.82 3.01
N GLY A 34 22.57 -1.42 2.19
CA GLY A 34 23.92 -1.97 2.21
C GLY A 34 24.10 -3.17 1.28
N PRO A 35 25.12 -4.01 1.49
CA PRO A 35 25.48 -5.09 0.56
C PRO A 35 24.37 -6.12 0.31
N ARG A 36 23.38 -6.21 1.21
CA ARG A 36 22.21 -7.10 1.09
C ARG A 36 20.92 -6.36 0.72
N SER A 37 21.00 -5.13 0.20
CA SER A 37 19.84 -4.43 -0.33
C SER A 37 19.21 -5.20 -1.49
N CYS A 38 17.89 -5.17 -1.61
CA CYS A 38 17.17 -5.85 -2.67
C CYS A 38 17.52 -5.26 -4.05
N ILE A 39 18.19 -6.06 -4.88
CA ILE A 39 18.52 -5.70 -6.28
C ILE A 39 17.26 -5.43 -7.12
N GLY A 40 16.14 -6.05 -6.76
CA GLY A 40 14.85 -5.88 -7.44
C GLY A 40 14.09 -4.59 -7.07
N ARG A 41 14.63 -3.74 -6.18
CA ARG A 41 13.93 -2.52 -5.70
C ARG A 41 13.39 -1.64 -6.85
N PRO A 42 14.16 -1.31 -7.91
CA PRO A 42 13.64 -0.46 -8.99
C PRO A 42 12.46 -1.11 -9.74
N LEU A 43 12.57 -2.41 -10.04
CA LEU A 43 11.53 -3.18 -10.72
C LEU A 43 10.27 -3.26 -9.86
N ALA A 44 10.40 -3.66 -8.59
CA ALA A 44 9.28 -3.79 -7.67
C ALA A 44 8.50 -2.47 -7.52
N LEU A 45 9.20 -1.32 -7.42
CA LEU A 45 8.57 -0.01 -7.35
C LEU A 45 7.88 0.38 -8.67
N ALA A 46 8.44 0.01 -9.82
CA ALA A 46 7.81 0.27 -11.12
C ALA A 46 6.52 -0.55 -11.27
N GLU A 47 6.56 -1.84 -10.96
CA GLU A 47 5.40 -2.73 -11.01
C GLU A 47 4.30 -2.29 -10.05
N LEU A 48 4.64 -1.98 -8.80
CA LEU A 48 3.67 -1.48 -7.80
C LEU A 48 2.95 -0.23 -8.31
N ARG A 49 3.69 0.75 -8.84
CA ARG A 49 3.10 1.99 -9.38
C ARG A 49 2.18 1.71 -10.56
N LEU A 50 2.60 0.87 -11.50
CA LEU A 50 1.79 0.53 -12.68
C LEU A 50 0.51 -0.21 -12.29
N ILE A 51 0.59 -1.17 -11.37
CA ILE A 51 -0.56 -1.92 -10.89
C ILE A 51 -1.54 -0.98 -10.17
N LEU A 52 -1.06 -0.18 -9.21
CA LEU A 52 -1.91 0.75 -8.46
C LEU A 52 -2.55 1.80 -9.38
N ALA A 53 -1.78 2.40 -10.28
CA ALA A 53 -2.30 3.37 -11.24
C ALA A 53 -3.39 2.76 -12.12
N ARG A 54 -3.18 1.55 -12.66
CA ARG A 54 -4.19 0.87 -13.48
C ARG A 54 -5.44 0.51 -12.69
N LEU A 55 -5.29 0.05 -11.45
CA LEU A 55 -6.42 -0.28 -10.58
C LEU A 55 -7.29 0.95 -10.32
N VAL A 56 -6.70 2.05 -9.86
CA VAL A 56 -7.42 3.30 -9.54
C VAL A 56 -7.98 3.99 -10.78
N TRP A 57 -7.30 3.85 -11.93
CA TRP A 57 -7.77 4.41 -13.19
C TRP A 57 -8.98 3.66 -13.75
N LYS A 58 -8.96 2.32 -13.72
CA LYS A 58 -9.99 1.50 -14.37
C LYS A 58 -11.16 1.12 -13.46
N PHE A 59 -10.94 1.06 -12.14
CA PHE A 59 -11.93 0.50 -11.21
C PHE A 59 -12.23 1.42 -10.03
N ASP A 60 -13.49 1.40 -9.61
CA ASP A 60 -13.92 1.82 -8.29
C ASP A 60 -13.81 0.62 -7.35
N LEU A 61 -12.93 0.73 -6.35
CA LEU A 61 -12.72 -0.31 -5.34
C LEU A 61 -13.63 -0.05 -4.15
N GLN A 62 -14.41 -1.06 -3.77
CA GLN A 62 -15.33 -1.02 -2.64
C GLN A 62 -15.09 -2.20 -1.71
N GLN A 63 -15.39 -2.01 -0.43
CA GLN A 63 -15.49 -3.13 0.50
C GLN A 63 -16.55 -4.11 0.00
N ALA A 64 -16.24 -5.40 0.00
CA ALA A 64 -17.21 -6.41 -0.38
C ALA A 64 -18.25 -6.63 0.74
N ASP A 65 -19.48 -6.96 0.36
CA ASP A 65 -20.57 -7.32 1.29
C ASP A 65 -20.42 -8.76 1.84
N THR A 66 -19.18 -9.24 2.01
CA THR A 66 -18.91 -10.46 2.77
C THR A 66 -18.80 -10.08 4.25
N GLN A 67 -19.10 -11.03 5.17
CA GLN A 67 -18.80 -10.80 6.59
C GLN A 67 -17.37 -10.26 6.66
N PRO A 68 -17.11 -9.09 7.29
CA PRO A 68 -15.81 -8.43 7.21
C PRO A 68 -14.76 -9.48 7.52
N GLY A 69 -14.12 -9.97 6.46
CA GLY A 69 -13.16 -11.05 6.59
C GLY A 69 -12.12 -10.46 7.51
N GLY A 70 -12.02 -10.99 8.72
CA GLY A 70 -11.36 -10.39 9.88
C GLY A 70 -9.89 -10.11 9.61
N LEU A 71 -9.63 -9.09 8.81
CA LEU A 71 -8.34 -8.52 8.48
C LEU A 71 -7.97 -7.62 9.65
N ASP A 72 -7.70 -8.27 10.76
CA ASP A 72 -6.82 -7.69 11.74
C ASP A 72 -5.40 -7.76 11.17
N TRP A 73 -4.92 -6.63 10.65
CA TRP A 73 -3.56 -6.49 10.12
C TRP A 73 -2.50 -6.93 11.12
N ASN A 74 -2.78 -6.80 12.42
CA ASN A 74 -1.88 -7.20 13.51
C ASN A 74 -1.98 -8.69 13.85
N SER A 75 -3.00 -9.40 13.38
CA SER A 75 -3.17 -10.86 13.57
C SER A 75 -2.43 -11.70 12.54
N GLN A 76 -1.84 -11.08 11.52
CA GLN A 76 -1.12 -11.79 10.46
C GLN A 76 0.20 -12.34 11.01
N ARG A 77 0.42 -13.65 10.82
CA ARG A 77 1.69 -14.28 11.22
C ARG A 77 2.78 -13.83 10.27
N THR A 78 3.58 -12.86 10.70
CA THR A 78 4.72 -12.34 9.94
C THR A 78 5.98 -13.11 10.32
N PHE A 79 6.25 -14.20 9.60
CA PHE A 79 7.58 -14.83 9.59
C PHE A 79 8.38 -14.27 8.40
N SER A 80 9.08 -15.10 7.63
CA SER A 80 9.79 -14.66 6.41
C SER A 80 8.85 -14.17 5.30
N VAL A 81 7.57 -14.57 5.33
CA VAL A 81 6.52 -14.16 4.39
C VAL A 81 5.25 -13.92 5.19
N VAL A 82 4.52 -12.84 4.88
CA VAL A 82 3.20 -12.58 5.46
C VAL A 82 2.22 -13.62 4.93
N GLU A 83 1.63 -14.42 5.81
CA GLU A 83 0.52 -15.32 5.47
C GLU A 83 -0.71 -14.49 5.12
N ARG A 84 -1.04 -14.43 3.83
CA ARG A 84 -2.20 -13.68 3.35
C ARG A 84 -3.48 -14.48 3.61
N ARG A 85 -4.32 -13.97 4.50
CA ARG A 85 -5.70 -14.46 4.62
C ARG A 85 -6.54 -13.94 3.46
N PRO A 86 -7.45 -14.75 2.88
CA PRO A 86 -8.37 -14.27 1.86
C PRO A 86 -9.19 -13.09 2.38
N PHE A 87 -9.35 -12.07 1.55
CA PHE A 87 -10.27 -10.97 1.77
C PHE A 87 -10.91 -10.57 0.46
N ASP A 88 -12.19 -10.23 0.50
CA ASP A 88 -12.95 -9.89 -0.69
C ASP A 88 -12.99 -8.38 -0.89
N VAL A 89 -12.81 -7.96 -2.15
CA VAL A 89 -12.94 -6.57 -2.59
C VAL A 89 -13.87 -6.56 -3.79
N ARG A 90 -14.85 -5.64 -3.78
CA ARG A 90 -15.72 -5.41 -4.93
C ARG A 90 -15.03 -4.42 -5.88
N LEU A 91 -14.89 -4.83 -7.15
CA LEU A 91 -14.35 -3.98 -8.22
C LEU A 91 -15.45 -3.64 -9.21
N GLN A 92 -15.70 -2.36 -9.45
CA GLN A 92 -16.61 -1.90 -10.50
C GLN A 92 -15.83 -1.14 -11.56
N VAL A 93 -16.08 -1.38 -12.85
CA VAL A 93 -15.42 -0.63 -13.93
C VAL A 93 -15.92 0.81 -13.92
N ARG A 94 -15.01 1.77 -13.86
CA ARG A 94 -15.34 3.20 -13.90
C ARG A 94 -15.98 3.57 -15.24
N LYS A 95 -17.09 4.31 -15.19
CA LYS A 95 -17.82 4.76 -16.38
C LYS A 95 -16.97 5.71 -17.24
N ASP A 96 -16.21 6.59 -16.60
CA ASP A 96 -15.33 7.58 -17.26
C ASP A 96 -14.10 6.94 -17.93
N ALA A 97 -13.77 5.69 -17.60
CA ALA A 97 -12.56 5.02 -18.08
C ALA A 97 -12.66 4.54 -19.55
N ARG A 98 -13.80 4.79 -20.21
CA ARG A 98 -14.10 4.39 -21.60
C ARG A 98 -13.89 5.49 -22.65
N GLU A 99 -13.67 6.75 -22.26
CA GLU A 99 -13.55 7.88 -23.21
C GLU A 99 -12.10 8.30 -23.55
N GLY A 100 -11.11 7.55 -23.06
CA GLY A 100 -9.70 7.81 -23.36
C GLY A 100 -8.97 6.56 -23.84
N SER A 101 -9.24 6.13 -25.06
CA SER A 101 -8.32 5.35 -25.91
C SER A 101 -8.76 5.36 -27.36
#